data_AF-A0A930NVK8-F1
#
_entry.id   AF-A0A930NVK8-F1
#
_cell.length_a   1.000
_cell.length_b   1.000
_cell.length_c   1.000
_cell.angle_alpha   90.00
_cell.angle_beta   90.00
_cell.angle_gamma   90.00
#
_symmetry.space_group_name_H-M   'P 1'
#
loop_
_entity.id
_entity.type
_entity.pdbx_description
1 polymer ?
#
loop_
_entity_poly.entity_id
_entity_poly.type
_entity_poly.pdbx_seq_one_letter_code
_entity_poly.pdbx_strand_id
1 'polypeptide(L)'
;MEKHEERLRKGERLCSKKLIDTLFGTGGSHAMTAFPLKAVYRLIDCKSETSAPEETVMESNVQVLVSVPKKHFKRAVKRNRVKRQVREAYRKHKSFVTLRVNEQTDKQLLIAFIWLSNELMNSVTIEQRVCNLLQRIGERI
;
A
#
# COMPACT_ATOMS: atom_id res chain seq x y z
N MET A 1 17.09 -5.46 -21.25
CA MET A 1 16.03 -4.49 -20.89
C MET A 1 15.06 -5.20 -19.96
N GLU A 2 15.16 -4.98 -18.66
CA GLU A 2 14.24 -5.58 -17.69
C GLU A 2 12.83 -5.05 -17.98
N LYS A 3 11.90 -5.95 -18.31
CA LYS A 3 10.48 -5.63 -18.45
C LYS A 3 9.96 -5.21 -17.09
N HIS A 4 10.02 -3.92 -16.77
CA HIS A 4 9.30 -3.38 -15.63
C HIS A 4 7.80 -3.54 -15.90
N GLU A 5 7.18 -4.60 -15.39
CA GLU A 5 5.73 -4.75 -15.41
C GLU A 5 5.09 -3.46 -14.86
N GLU A 6 4.33 -2.78 -15.71
CA GLU A 6 3.76 -1.45 -15.42
C GLU A 6 2.54 -1.51 -14.50
N ARG A 7 2.12 -2.73 -14.11
CA ARG A 7 0.89 -2.99 -13.39
C ARG A 7 1.20 -3.63 -12.04
N LEU A 8 0.63 -3.06 -10.97
CA LEU A 8 0.52 -3.74 -9.67
C LEU A 8 -0.17 -5.08 -9.88
N ARG A 9 0.47 -6.18 -9.44
CA ARG A 9 -0.09 -7.53 -9.56
C ARG A 9 -1.33 -7.67 -8.68
N LYS A 10 -2.18 -8.66 -8.95
CA LYS A 10 -3.42 -8.88 -8.18
C LYS A 10 -3.12 -9.14 -6.69
N GLY A 11 -2.05 -9.88 -6.40
CA GLY A 11 -1.60 -10.19 -5.04
C GLY A 11 -1.08 -9.00 -4.23
N GLU A 12 -0.61 -7.93 -4.88
CA GLU A 12 -0.13 -6.72 -4.19
C GLU A 12 -1.28 -5.77 -3.83
N ARG A 13 -2.51 -6.05 -4.27
CA ARG A 13 -3.69 -5.19 -4.05
C ARG A 13 -4.50 -5.71 -2.87
N LEU A 14 -4.59 -4.88 -1.83
CA LEU A 14 -5.46 -5.16 -0.69
C LEU A 14 -6.93 -4.99 -1.10
N CYS A 15 -7.59 -6.10 -1.46
CA CYS A 15 -8.99 -6.15 -1.89
C CYS A 15 -9.92 -6.83 -0.88
N SER A 16 -9.40 -7.65 0.03
CA SER A 16 -10.21 -8.42 0.97
C SER A 16 -10.80 -7.51 2.05
N LYS A 17 -12.12 -7.51 2.20
CA LYS A 17 -12.82 -6.73 3.22
C LYS A 17 -12.35 -7.08 4.63
N LYS A 18 -12.16 -8.38 4.91
CA LYS A 18 -11.66 -8.85 6.21
C LYS A 18 -10.29 -8.24 6.55
N LEU A 19 -9.35 -8.24 5.60
CA LEU A 19 -8.02 -7.67 5.80
C LEU A 19 -8.05 -6.14 5.96
N ILE A 20 -8.94 -5.46 5.23
CA ILE A 20 -9.16 -4.02 5.39
C ILE A 20 -9.73 -3.70 6.77
N ASP A 21 -10.72 -4.47 7.22
CA ASP A 21 -11.31 -4.33 8.55
C ASP A 21 -10.26 -4.60 9.64
N THR A 22 -9.37 -5.59 9.45
CA THR A 22 -8.22 -5.85 10.34
C THR A 22 -7.22 -4.69 10.34
N LEU A 23 -6.97 -4.06 9.19
CA LEU A 23 -6.06 -2.91 9.08
C LEU A 23 -6.60 -1.67 9.81
N PHE A 24 -7.92 -1.45 9.82
CA PHE A 24 -8.54 -0.32 10.53
C PHE A 24 -9.14 -0.69 11.90
N GLY A 25 -9.05 -1.97 12.28
CA GLY A 25 -9.56 -2.49 13.54
C GLY A 25 -8.74 -2.05 14.75
N THR A 26 -9.30 -2.31 15.94
CA THR A 26 -8.70 -1.92 17.22
C THR A 26 -7.48 -2.78 17.54
N GLY A 27 -6.35 -2.13 17.83
CA GLY A 27 -5.10 -2.76 18.29
C GLY A 27 -4.20 -3.28 17.16
N GLY A 28 -2.97 -2.76 17.07
CA GLY A 28 -1.92 -3.23 16.14
C GLY A 28 -1.76 -2.42 14.85
N SER A 29 -2.60 -1.42 14.60
CA SER A 29 -2.50 -0.54 13.43
C SER A 29 -1.71 0.71 13.73
N HIS A 30 -0.65 0.95 12.95
CA HIS A 30 0.17 2.14 13.04
C HIS A 30 -0.18 3.12 11.93
N ALA A 31 -0.31 4.39 12.27
CA ALA A 31 -0.62 5.44 11.32
C ALA A 31 0.52 6.46 11.27
N MET A 32 0.96 6.82 10.06
CA MET A 32 1.94 7.85 9.78
C MET A 32 1.34 8.86 8.82
N THR A 33 1.56 10.14 9.10
CA THR A 33 1.07 11.22 8.25
C THR A 33 2.25 11.98 7.67
N ALA A 34 2.29 12.08 6.34
CA ALA A 34 3.17 12.95 5.59
C ALA A 34 2.30 13.75 4.63
N PHE A 35 1.86 14.94 5.07
CA PHE A 35 0.88 15.75 4.34
C PHE A 35 1.25 15.87 2.85
N PRO A 36 0.34 15.55 1.91
CA PRO A 36 -1.12 15.35 2.07
C PRO A 36 -1.56 13.89 2.23
N LEU A 37 -0.62 12.96 2.42
CA LEU A 37 -0.86 11.52 2.45
C LEU A 37 -0.74 10.99 3.87
N LYS A 38 -1.66 10.10 4.25
CA LYS A 38 -1.58 9.32 5.48
C LYS A 38 -1.41 7.85 5.09
N ALA A 39 -0.40 7.19 5.64
CA ALA A 39 -0.26 5.75 5.56
C ALA A 39 -0.74 5.13 6.87
N VAL A 40 -1.58 4.10 6.77
CA VAL A 40 -1.93 3.22 7.88
C VAL A 40 -1.37 1.86 7.52
N TYR A 41 -0.63 1.23 8.42
CA TYR A 41 -0.03 -0.07 8.17
C TYR A 41 -0.16 -0.99 9.38
N ARG A 42 -0.12 -2.29 9.11
CA ARG A 42 -0.20 -3.34 10.12
C ARG A 42 0.53 -4.58 9.62
N LEU A 43 1.33 -5.19 10.49
CA LEU A 43 1.85 -6.53 10.26
C LEU A 43 0.86 -7.56 10.80
N ILE A 44 0.67 -8.62 10.05
CA ILE A 44 -0.16 -9.77 10.39
C ILE A 44 0.68 -11.01 10.16
N ASP A 45 0.56 -12.00 11.05
CA ASP A 45 1.20 -13.29 10.85
C ASP A 45 0.44 -14.07 9.76
N CYS A 46 1.15 -14.51 8.73
CA CYS A 46 0.62 -15.42 7.72
C CYS A 46 0.50 -16.81 8.35
N LYS A 47 -0.67 -17.14 8.90
CA LYS A 47 -0.97 -18.54 9.21
C LYS A 47 -1.18 -19.26 7.89
N SER A 48 -0.29 -20.21 7.58
CA SER A 48 -0.45 -21.19 6.50
C SER A 48 -1.68 -22.07 6.74
N GLU A 49 -2.87 -21.54 6.49
CA GLU A 49 -4.11 -22.29 6.51
C GLU A 49 -4.96 -21.87 5.31
N THR A 50 -4.71 -22.50 4.17
CA THR A 50 -5.72 -23.28 3.46
C THR A 50 -5.03 -24.11 2.38
N SER A 51 -5.05 -25.40 2.61
CA SER A 51 -4.93 -26.47 1.62
C SER A 51 -5.83 -26.22 0.41
N ALA A 52 -5.23 -25.78 -0.69
CA ALA A 52 -5.65 -26.12 -2.04
C ALA A 52 -4.38 -26.06 -2.93
N PRO A 53 -4.06 -27.13 -3.67
CA PRO A 53 -2.95 -27.10 -4.62
C PRO A 53 -3.33 -26.21 -5.81
N GLU A 54 -2.35 -25.94 -6.68
CA GLU A 54 -2.46 -25.23 -7.97
C GLU A 54 -1.92 -23.78 -7.94
N GLU A 55 -0.61 -23.71 -8.19
CA GLU A 55 0.03 -22.85 -9.18
C GLU A 55 -0.69 -21.52 -9.51
N THR A 56 0.00 -20.39 -9.29
CA THR A 56 -0.24 -19.04 -9.85
C THR A 56 -0.83 -17.91 -8.98
N VAL A 57 -0.44 -17.76 -7.71
CA VAL A 57 -0.28 -16.39 -7.17
C VAL A 57 0.83 -16.39 -6.12
N MET A 58 2.00 -15.81 -6.42
CA MET A 58 2.88 -15.33 -5.35
C MET A 58 2.05 -14.34 -4.52
N GLU A 59 1.53 -14.78 -3.39
CA GLU A 59 0.96 -13.90 -2.39
C GLU A 59 2.07 -12.93 -2.02
N SER A 60 1.92 -11.69 -2.48
CA SER A 60 2.92 -10.68 -2.20
C SER A 60 2.81 -10.40 -0.71
N ASN A 61 3.91 -10.59 0.02
CA ASN A 61 3.96 -10.34 1.47
C ASN A 61 3.58 -8.89 1.82
N VAL A 62 3.51 -8.00 0.84
CA VAL A 62 3.00 -6.63 0.99
C VAL A 62 1.74 -6.44 0.15
N GLN A 63 0.66 -6.01 0.80
CA GLN A 63 -0.59 -5.62 0.14
C GLN A 63 -0.92 -4.15 0.39
N VAL A 64 -1.35 -3.45 -0.67
CA VAL A 64 -1.60 -2.00 -0.64
C VAL A 64 -3.01 -1.64 -1.06
N LEU A 65 -3.60 -0.71 -0.31
CA LEU A 65 -4.86 -0.02 -0.60
C LEU A 65 -4.60 1.48 -0.80
N VAL A 66 -5.27 2.10 -1.78
CA VAL A 66 -5.25 3.57 -1.95
C VAL A 66 -6.67 4.12 -1.88
N SER A 67 -6.96 4.86 -0.82
CA SER A 67 -8.23 5.51 -0.55
C SER A 67 -8.14 7.02 -0.79
N VAL A 68 -9.04 7.53 -1.63
CA VAL A 68 -9.20 8.97 -1.88
C VAL A 68 -10.66 9.35 -1.59
N PRO A 69 -10.94 10.03 -0.47
CA PRO A 69 -12.30 10.38 -0.07
C PRO A 69 -13.03 11.25 -1.09
N LYS A 70 -14.33 11.00 -1.29
CA LYS A 70 -15.21 11.82 -2.17
C LYS A 70 -15.35 13.27 -1.68
N LYS A 71 -15.21 13.49 -0.37
CA LYS A 71 -15.29 14.84 0.25
C LYS A 71 -14.26 15.81 -0.33
N HIS A 72 -13.05 15.32 -0.65
CA HIS A 72 -11.95 16.14 -1.16
C HIS A 72 -12.07 16.41 -2.67
N PHE A 73 -12.49 15.40 -3.43
CA PHE A 73 -12.66 15.51 -4.88
C PHE A 73 -13.99 14.92 -5.32
N LYS A 74 -14.96 15.80 -5.62
CA LYS A 74 -16.25 15.40 -6.17
C LYS A 74 -16.11 14.74 -7.55
N ARG A 75 -15.20 15.23 -8.40
CA ARG A 75 -14.96 14.70 -9.75
C ARG A 75 -14.14 13.41 -9.70
N ALA A 76 -14.67 12.33 -10.30
CA ALA A 76 -14.02 11.01 -10.32
C ALA A 76 -12.65 11.02 -11.02
N VAL A 77 -12.50 11.80 -12.09
CA VAL A 77 -11.24 11.91 -12.84
C VAL A 77 -10.10 12.40 -11.95
N LYS A 78 -10.35 13.41 -11.10
CA LYS A 78 -9.34 13.92 -10.15
C LYS A 78 -8.92 12.86 -9.13
N ARG A 79 -9.89 12.13 -8.55
CA ARG A 79 -9.61 11.01 -7.62
C ARG A 79 -8.77 9.93 -8.29
N ASN A 80 -9.12 9.55 -9.51
CA ASN A 80 -8.41 8.50 -10.25
C ASN A 80 -6.99 8.92 -10.61
N ARG A 81 -6.77 10.19 -10.94
CA ARG A 81 -5.43 10.76 -11.16
C ARG A 81 -4.56 10.62 -9.90
N VAL A 82 -5.05 11.04 -8.74
CA VAL A 82 -4.32 10.92 -7.47
C VAL A 82 -4.03 9.46 -7.14
N LYS A 83 -5.03 8.57 -7.25
CA LYS A 83 -4.83 7.13 -7.05
C LYS A 83 -3.78 6.54 -7.98
N ARG A 84 -3.71 7.01 -9.24
CA ARG A 84 -2.69 6.58 -10.21
C ARG A 84 -1.31 7.06 -9.79
N GLN A 85 -1.14 8.34 -9.45
CA GLN A 85 0.13 8.91 -9.01
C GLN A 85 0.69 8.18 -7.77
N VAL A 86 -0.16 7.91 -6.77
CA VAL A 86 0.27 7.18 -5.56
C VAL A 86 0.70 5.75 -5.88
N ARG A 87 -0.05 5.05 -6.74
CA ARG A 87 0.31 3.68 -7.16
C ARG A 87 1.61 3.63 -7.96
N GLU A 88 1.83 4.59 -8.85
CA GLU A 88 3.08 4.70 -9.61
C GLU A 88 4.27 4.98 -8.69
N ALA A 89 4.12 5.90 -7.74
CA ALA A 89 5.14 6.18 -6.73
C ALA A 89 5.47 4.96 -5.88
N TYR A 90 4.44 4.20 -5.45
CA TYR A 90 4.63 2.94 -4.73
C TYR A 90 5.37 1.90 -5.57
N ARG A 91 4.98 1.70 -6.84
CA ARG A 91 5.61 0.72 -7.74
C ARG A 91 7.11 0.95 -7.87
N LYS A 92 7.54 2.20 -7.99
CA LYS A 92 8.96 2.59 -8.10
C LYS A 92 9.76 2.28 -6.83
N HIS A 93 9.14 2.34 -5.66
CA HIS A 93 9.81 2.31 -4.36
C HIS A 93 9.41 1.10 -3.49
N LYS A 94 8.70 0.11 -4.05
CA LYS A 94 8.20 -1.04 -3.29
C LYS A 94 9.30 -1.84 -2.61
N SER A 95 10.50 -1.86 -3.21
CA SER A 95 11.67 -2.59 -2.71
C SER A 95 12.04 -2.23 -1.28
N PHE A 96 11.84 -0.97 -0.84
CA PHE A 96 12.15 -0.55 0.53
C PHE A 96 11.39 -1.34 1.59
N VAL A 97 10.18 -1.79 1.26
CA VAL A 97 9.31 -2.48 2.21
C VAL A 97 9.30 -3.98 1.91
N THR A 98 9.30 -4.38 0.64
CA THR A 98 9.31 -5.80 0.27
C THR A 98 10.55 -6.53 0.79
N LEU A 99 11.73 -5.90 0.76
CA LEU A 99 12.95 -6.53 1.29
C LEU A 99 12.84 -6.84 2.78
N ARG A 100 12.38 -5.86 3.57
CA ARG A 100 12.21 -5.99 5.03
C ARG A 100 11.15 -7.01 5.44
N VAL A 101 10.05 -7.08 4.69
CA VAL A 101 9.00 -8.07 4.97
C VAL A 101 9.45 -9.46 4.56
N ASN A 102 10.24 -9.61 3.48
CA ASN A 102 10.79 -10.91 3.09
C ASN A 102 11.82 -11.47 4.09
N GLU A 103 12.49 -10.62 4.88
CA GLU A 103 13.32 -11.05 6.01
C GLU A 103 12.48 -11.71 7.13
N GLN A 104 11.18 -11.43 7.18
CA GLN A 104 10.24 -11.97 8.16
C GLN A 104 9.36 -13.03 7.47
N THR A 105 9.86 -14.26 7.42
CA THR A 105 9.36 -15.37 6.61
C THR A 105 7.86 -15.69 6.78
N ASP A 106 7.25 -15.28 7.90
CA ASP A 106 5.85 -15.60 8.24
C ASP A 106 4.98 -14.37 8.43
N LYS A 107 5.38 -13.20 7.93
CA LYS A 107 4.60 -11.96 8.11
C LYS A 107 4.14 -11.35 6.79
N GLN A 108 2.91 -10.86 6.82
CA GLN A 108 2.32 -10.03 5.79
C GLN A 108 2.10 -8.61 6.29
N LEU A 109 2.51 -7.65 5.48
CA LEU A 109 2.31 -6.24 5.73
C LEU A 109 1.13 -5.71 4.90
N LEU A 110 0.16 -5.15 5.60
CA LEU A 110 -0.94 -4.42 5.01
C LEU A 110 -0.65 -2.92 5.08
N ILE A 111 -0.84 -2.19 3.98
CA ILE A 111 -0.68 -0.74 3.92
C ILE A 111 -1.91 -0.11 3.26
N ALA A 112 -2.47 0.93 3.86
CA ALA A 112 -3.47 1.80 3.27
C ALA A 112 -2.97 3.24 3.19
N PHE A 113 -2.91 3.77 1.97
CA PHE A 113 -2.68 5.18 1.71
C PHE A 113 -4.01 5.92 1.65
N ILE A 114 -4.15 6.97 2.45
CA ILE A 114 -5.34 7.81 2.58
C ILE A 114 -4.97 9.24 2.22
N TRP A 115 -5.69 9.80 1.25
CA TRP A 115 -5.51 11.20 0.85
C TRP A 115 -6.27 12.16 1.77
N LEU A 116 -5.61 13.23 2.22
CA LEU A 116 -6.15 14.19 3.19
C LEU A 116 -6.36 15.61 2.63
N SER A 117 -5.88 15.94 1.43
CA SER A 117 -5.96 17.30 0.87
C SER A 117 -7.09 17.48 -0.16
N ASN A 118 -7.58 18.70 -0.33
CA ASN A 118 -8.51 19.10 -1.39
C ASN A 118 -7.80 19.49 -2.70
N GLU A 119 -6.48 19.58 -2.67
CA GLU A 119 -5.67 20.11 -3.77
C GLU A 119 -4.94 19.02 -4.54
N LEU A 120 -4.76 19.25 -5.84
CA LEU A 120 -3.95 18.38 -6.68
C LEU A 120 -2.47 18.76 -6.50
N MET A 121 -1.64 17.78 -6.14
CA MET A 121 -0.19 17.97 -6.13
C MET A 121 0.46 17.38 -7.37
N ASN A 122 1.66 17.89 -7.64
CA ASN A 122 2.55 17.38 -8.66
C ASN A 122 3.00 15.96 -8.30
N SER A 123 3.22 15.13 -9.32
CA SER A 123 3.62 13.73 -9.15
C SER A 123 4.93 13.62 -8.37
N VAL A 124 5.87 14.54 -8.59
CA VAL A 124 7.17 14.59 -7.90
C VAL A 124 7.00 14.73 -6.39
N THR A 125 6.14 15.64 -5.95
CA THR A 125 5.86 15.85 -4.53
C THR A 125 5.19 14.62 -3.92
N ILE A 126 4.21 14.02 -4.61
CA ILE A 126 3.55 12.80 -4.15
C ILE A 126 4.55 11.65 -4.02
N GLU A 127 5.44 11.50 -5.00
CA GLU A 127 6.49 10.49 -5.01
C GLU A 127 7.45 10.62 -3.82
N GLN A 128 7.90 11.85 -3.52
CA GLN A 128 8.72 12.13 -2.34
C GLN A 128 7.99 11.77 -1.03
N ARG A 129 6.70 12.11 -0.90
CA ARG A 129 5.92 11.77 0.31
C ARG A 129 5.71 10.27 0.45
N VAL A 130 5.41 9.56 -0.64
CA VAL A 130 5.27 8.10 -0.64
C VAL A 130 6.60 7.43 -0.28
N CYS A 131 7.71 7.86 -0.89
CA CYS A 131 9.04 7.33 -0.60
C CYS A 131 9.39 7.50 0.89
N ASN A 132 9.20 8.71 1.45
CA ASN A 132 9.45 8.97 2.86
C ASN A 132 8.59 8.08 3.80
N LEU A 133 7.31 7.90 3.47
CA LEU A 133 6.42 7.02 4.23
C LEU A 133 6.87 5.55 4.15
N LEU A 134 7.25 5.08 2.97
CA LEU A 134 7.71 3.70 2.77
C LEU A 134 9.01 3.42 3.52
N GLN A 135 9.98 4.34 3.47
CA GLN A 135 11.23 4.22 4.23
C GLN A 135 10.97 4.13 5.73
N ARG A 136 10.15 5.05 6.26
CA ARG A 136 9.78 5.08 7.68
C ARG A 136 9.01 3.84 8.13
N ILE A 137 8.17 3.28 7.25
CA ILE A 137 7.53 2.00 7.51
C ILE A 137 8.60 0.90 7.54
N GLY A 138 9.48 0.83 6.53
CA GLY A 138 10.57 -0.14 6.46
C GLY A 138 11.55 -0.09 7.65
N GLU A 139 11.72 1.05 8.30
CA GLU A 139 12.53 1.20 9.53
C GLU A 139 11.82 0.72 10.81
N ARG A 140 10.48 0.68 10.80
CA ARG A 140 9.66 0.33 11.97
C ARG A 140 9.17 -1.11 11.98
N ILE A 141 9.20 -1.77 10.84
CA ILE A 141 8.82 -3.18 10.68
C ILE A 141 10.04 -4.08 10.83
#